data_AF-A0A8S3FWX0-F1
#
_entry.id   AF-A0A8S3FWX0-F1
#
_cell.length_a   1.000
_cell.length_b   1.000
_cell.length_c   1.000
_cell.angle_alpha   90.00
_cell.angle_beta   90.00
_cell.angle_gamma   90.00
#
_symmetry.space_group_name_H-M   'P 1'
#
loop_
_entity.id
_entity.type
_entity.pdbx_description
1 polymer ?
#
loop_
_entity_poly.entity_id
_entity_poly.type
_entity_poly.pdbx_seq_one_letter_code
_entity_poly.pdbx_strand_id
1 'polypeptide(L)'
;KNKTLLCLRHFKHLYRQYGRLLVINLVERRDHEKRIGNEYKSLFDLLVKTSRQTQNSQQSSMNHLNERDFIWFDYHEQSRTIKNFSAEQFVQKLFIENVQYPIKERLHQQGFFTWMNGSKYSTQKGVFRMNCIDCLDRTNNVQLAIGSNVLSMQLQALRKQCNSYYILDGLRGIWVKNGDHISRIYTGTGALGQKSKVSMSRWHQ
;
A
#
# COMPACT_ATOMS: atom_id res chain seq x y z
N LYS A 1 -13.86 -17.87 -18.01
CA LYS A 1 -15.16 -17.29 -17.61
C LYS A 1 -15.33 -17.20 -16.08
N ASN A 2 -15.08 -18.25 -15.29
CA ASN A 2 -15.34 -18.24 -13.84
C ASN A 2 -14.39 -17.33 -13.01
N LYS A 3 -13.09 -17.30 -13.33
CA LYS A 3 -12.08 -16.46 -12.63
C LYS A 3 -12.37 -14.95 -12.73
N THR A 4 -12.77 -14.49 -13.92
CA THR A 4 -13.12 -13.08 -14.16
C THR A 4 -14.34 -12.66 -13.34
N LEU A 5 -15.38 -13.50 -13.27
CA LEU A 5 -16.58 -13.22 -12.49
C LEU A 5 -16.27 -13.13 -10.99
N LEU A 6 -15.43 -14.04 -10.48
CA LEU A 6 -14.97 -14.00 -9.10
C LEU A 6 -14.22 -12.70 -8.80
N CYS A 7 -13.25 -12.34 -9.66
CA CYS A 7 -12.49 -11.09 -9.54
C CYS A 7 -13.41 -9.86 -9.54
N LEU A 8 -14.36 -9.80 -10.47
CA LEU A 8 -15.37 -8.73 -10.55
C LEU A 8 -16.18 -8.62 -9.25
N ARG A 9 -16.69 -9.73 -8.73
CA ARG A 9 -17.46 -9.74 -7.48
C ARG A 9 -16.62 -9.30 -6.28
N HIS A 10 -15.37 -9.76 -6.22
CA HIS A 10 -14.42 -9.38 -5.17
C HIS A 10 -14.13 -7.88 -5.19
N PHE A 11 -13.73 -7.32 -6.33
CA PHE A 11 -13.46 -5.89 -6.42
C PHE A 11 -14.71 -5.05 -6.20
N LYS A 12 -15.87 -5.46 -6.73
CA LYS A 12 -17.14 -4.77 -6.45
C LYS A 12 -17.45 -4.73 -4.95
N HIS A 13 -17.20 -5.81 -4.22
CA HIS A 13 -17.33 -5.84 -2.77
C HIS A 13 -16.34 -4.87 -2.10
N LEU A 14 -15.06 -4.92 -2.47
CA LEU A 14 -14.04 -4.02 -1.91
C LEU A 14 -14.36 -2.54 -2.16
N TYR A 15 -14.79 -2.17 -3.37
CA TYR A 15 -15.15 -0.78 -3.69
C TYR A 15 -16.38 -0.31 -2.89
N ARG A 16 -17.34 -1.20 -2.61
CA ARG A 16 -18.50 -0.87 -1.77
C ARG A 16 -18.11 -0.64 -0.31
N GLN A 17 -17.16 -1.42 0.20
CA GLN A 17 -16.73 -1.34 1.61
C GLN A 17 -15.77 -0.18 1.85
N TYR A 18 -14.78 -0.01 0.98
CA TYR A 18 -13.64 0.85 1.23
C TYR A 18 -13.59 2.09 0.33
N GLY A 19 -14.50 2.22 -0.63
CA GLY A 19 -14.44 3.26 -1.64
C GLY A 19 -13.33 3.01 -2.66
N ARG A 20 -12.57 4.05 -3.02
CA ARG A 20 -11.56 3.94 -4.08
C ARG A 20 -10.39 3.05 -3.65
N LEU A 21 -10.07 2.04 -4.47
CA LEU A 21 -8.92 1.17 -4.26
C LEU A 21 -7.74 1.61 -5.13
N LEU A 22 -6.55 1.68 -4.53
CA LEU A 22 -5.29 1.72 -5.26
C LEU A 22 -4.56 0.40 -5.06
N VAL A 23 -4.42 -0.39 -6.12
CA VAL A 23 -3.74 -1.69 -6.09
C VAL A 23 -2.24 -1.46 -6.26
N ILE A 24 -1.44 -1.98 -5.33
CA ILE A 24 0.02 -1.93 -5.35
C ILE A 24 0.54 -3.36 -5.43
N ASN A 25 1.02 -3.74 -6.61
CA ASN A 25 1.63 -5.03 -6.88
C ASN A 25 3.15 -4.93 -6.74
N LEU A 26 3.69 -5.56 -5.71
CA LEU A 26 5.13 -5.62 -5.39
C LEU A 26 5.82 -6.89 -5.93
N VAL A 27 5.10 -7.67 -6.72
CA VAL A 27 5.61 -8.89 -7.36
C VAL A 27 6.74 -8.54 -8.32
N GLU A 28 7.80 -9.35 -8.33
CA GLU A 28 8.96 -9.11 -9.20
C GLU A 28 8.57 -9.30 -10.67
N ARG A 29 9.16 -8.49 -11.54
CA ARG A 29 8.92 -8.56 -12.99
C ARG A 29 9.81 -9.60 -13.68
N ARG A 30 10.36 -10.54 -12.90
CA ARG A 30 11.27 -11.59 -13.35
C ARG A 30 10.68 -12.97 -13.07
N ASP A 31 11.16 -13.94 -13.81
CA ASP A 31 10.92 -15.37 -13.59
C ASP A 31 9.45 -15.77 -13.43
N HIS A 32 9.17 -16.66 -12.49
CA HIS A 32 7.86 -17.25 -12.22
C HIS A 32 6.86 -16.24 -11.64
N GLU A 33 7.33 -15.26 -10.87
CA GLU A 33 6.54 -14.17 -10.29
C GLU A 33 5.91 -13.29 -11.38
N LYS A 34 6.65 -13.01 -12.46
CA LYS A 34 6.18 -12.19 -13.58
C LYS A 34 4.87 -12.71 -14.17
N ARG A 35 4.72 -14.04 -14.29
CA ARG A 35 3.50 -14.66 -14.83
C ARG A 35 2.29 -14.29 -13.98
N ILE A 36 2.40 -14.40 -12.66
CA ILE A 36 1.31 -14.09 -11.73
C ILE A 36 1.00 -12.59 -11.74
N GLY A 37 2.02 -11.74 -11.77
CA GLY A 37 1.84 -10.29 -11.90
C GLY A 37 1.11 -9.88 -13.18
N ASN A 38 1.46 -10.50 -14.32
CA ASN A 38 0.81 -10.25 -15.62
C ASN A 38 -0.65 -10.69 -15.62
N GLU A 39 -0.96 -11.85 -15.04
CA GLU A 39 -2.34 -12.34 -14.91
C GLU A 39 -3.16 -11.39 -14.03
N TYR A 40 -2.60 -10.92 -12.91
CA TYR A 40 -3.30 -9.98 -12.04
C TYR A 40 -3.56 -8.64 -12.74
N LYS A 41 -2.57 -8.10 -13.45
CA LYS A 41 -2.72 -6.89 -14.27
C LYS A 41 -3.79 -7.08 -15.35
N SER A 42 -3.76 -8.21 -16.06
CA SER A 42 -4.74 -8.52 -17.11
C SER A 42 -6.17 -8.60 -16.58
N LEU A 43 -6.35 -9.20 -15.40
CA LEU A 43 -7.65 -9.25 -14.72
C LEU A 43 -8.13 -7.87 -14.28
N PHE A 44 -7.22 -7.02 -13.79
CA PHE A 44 -7.55 -5.64 -13.42
C PHE A 44 -7.93 -4.80 -14.64
N ASP A 45 -7.20 -4.93 -15.75
CA ASP A 45 -7.51 -4.21 -16.99
C ASP A 45 -8.86 -4.65 -17.57
N LEU A 46 -9.19 -5.94 -17.46
CA LEU A 46 -10.51 -6.44 -17.82
C LEU A 46 -11.60 -5.87 -16.92
N LEU A 47 -11.35 -5.78 -15.61
CA LEU A 47 -12.26 -5.13 -14.65
C LEU A 47 -12.53 -3.66 -15.03
N VAL A 48 -11.49 -2.89 -15.38
CA VAL A 48 -11.62 -1.49 -15.84
C VAL A 48 -12.45 -1.41 -17.11
N LYS A 49 -12.22 -2.30 -18.09
CA LYS A 49 -12.98 -2.35 -19.34
C LYS A 49 -14.46 -2.67 -19.09
N THR A 50 -14.75 -3.68 -18.28
CA THR A 50 -16.13 -4.08 -17.93
C THR A 50 -16.84 -2.99 -17.11
N SER A 51 -16.14 -2.31 -16.20
CA SER A 51 -16.75 -1.23 -15.41
C SER A 51 -17.16 -0.06 -16.29
N ARG A 52 -16.36 0.30 -17.31
CA ARG A 52 -16.70 1.37 -18.27
C ARG A 52 -17.93 1.03 -19.11
N GLN A 53 -18.03 -0.20 -19.61
CA GLN A 53 -19.21 -0.66 -20.37
C GLN A 53 -20.50 -0.58 -19.54
N THR A 54 -20.39 -0.80 -18.23
CA THR A 54 -21.54 -0.78 -17.30
C THR A 54 -21.91 0.62 -16.82
N GLN A 55 -21.05 1.64 -17.00
CA GLN A 55 -21.34 3.02 -16.55
C GLN A 55 -22.51 3.68 -17.30
N ASN A 56 -22.89 3.17 -18.47
CA ASN A 56 -24.10 3.62 -19.17
C ASN A 56 -25.40 3.25 -18.41
N SER A 57 -25.31 2.45 -17.34
CA SER A 57 -26.40 2.17 -16.40
C SER A 57 -26.05 2.80 -15.06
N GLN A 58 -26.88 3.74 -14.57
CA GLN A 58 -26.63 4.75 -13.52
C GLN A 58 -26.22 4.26 -12.10
N GLN A 59 -25.70 3.05 -11.90
CA GLN A 59 -25.50 2.49 -10.55
C GLN A 59 -24.26 1.58 -10.43
N SER A 60 -23.09 2.01 -10.91
CA SER A 60 -21.84 1.30 -10.65
C SER A 60 -21.17 1.80 -9.37
N SER A 61 -20.91 0.89 -8.43
CA SER A 61 -20.14 1.17 -7.20
C SER A 61 -18.67 1.54 -7.46
N MET A 62 -18.22 1.51 -8.72
CA MET A 62 -16.82 1.67 -9.15
C MET A 62 -16.66 2.89 -10.06
N ASN A 63 -17.39 3.98 -9.81
CA ASN A 63 -17.56 5.11 -10.74
C ASN A 63 -16.27 5.89 -11.12
N HIS A 64 -15.10 5.53 -10.59
CA HIS A 64 -13.82 6.18 -10.89
C HIS A 64 -12.65 5.21 -11.11
N LEU A 65 -12.96 3.93 -11.28
CA LEU A 65 -11.94 2.91 -11.57
C LEU A 65 -11.28 3.21 -12.92
N ASN A 66 -9.95 3.28 -12.92
CA ASN A 66 -9.15 3.47 -14.13
C ASN A 66 -7.82 2.72 -14.04
N GLU A 67 -7.08 2.68 -15.14
CA GLU A 67 -5.83 1.92 -15.26
C GLU A 67 -4.73 2.43 -14.31
N ARG A 68 -4.76 3.70 -13.90
CA ARG A 68 -3.80 4.28 -12.94
C ARG A 68 -4.07 3.85 -11.50
N ASP A 69 -5.20 3.19 -11.25
CA ASP A 69 -5.50 2.61 -9.94
C ASP A 69 -4.82 1.23 -9.73
N PHE A 70 -3.95 0.80 -10.66
CA PHE A 70 -3.04 -0.34 -10.51
C PHE A 70 -1.59 0.07 -10.74
N ILE A 71 -0.76 -0.12 -9.72
CA ILE A 71 0.66 0.18 -9.73
C ILE A 71 1.43 -1.12 -9.61
N TRP A 72 2.28 -1.41 -10.58
CA TRP A 72 3.23 -2.52 -10.49
C TRP A 72 4.61 -1.97 -10.17
N PHE A 73 4.99 -2.01 -8.90
CA PHE A 73 6.26 -1.51 -8.41
C PHE A 73 7.21 -2.69 -8.16
N ASP A 74 8.19 -2.89 -9.04
CA ASP A 74 9.22 -3.90 -8.85
C ASP A 74 10.20 -3.43 -7.77
N TYR A 75 9.91 -3.79 -6.52
CA TYR A 75 10.68 -3.35 -5.37
C TYR A 75 12.17 -3.70 -5.50
N HIS A 76 12.47 -4.90 -6.00
CA HIS A 76 13.83 -5.41 -6.07
C HIS A 76 14.64 -4.69 -7.17
N GLU A 77 14.07 -4.49 -8.35
CA GLU A 77 14.71 -3.70 -9.41
C GLU A 77 14.97 -2.27 -8.93
N GLN A 78 13.97 -1.63 -8.32
CA GLN A 78 14.07 -0.26 -7.84
C GLN A 78 15.10 -0.13 -6.72
N SER A 79 15.18 -1.10 -5.80
CA SER A 79 16.15 -1.07 -4.69
C SER A 79 17.61 -1.08 -5.14
N ARG A 80 17.90 -1.53 -6.36
CA ARG A 80 19.25 -1.52 -6.94
C ARG A 80 19.65 -0.17 -7.52
N THR A 81 18.69 0.70 -7.80
CA THR A 81 18.93 2.01 -8.44
C THR A 81 19.49 3.06 -7.49
N ILE A 82 19.27 2.88 -6.18
CA ILE A 82 19.75 3.80 -5.14
C ILE A 82 20.57 3.02 -4.13
N LYS A 83 21.80 3.47 -3.89
CA LYS A 83 22.68 2.96 -2.83
C LYS A 83 22.60 3.87 -1.61
N ASN A 84 22.88 3.33 -0.42
CA ASN A 84 22.98 4.05 0.86
C ASN A 84 21.67 4.65 1.39
N PHE A 85 20.53 4.09 1.00
CA PHE A 85 19.23 4.47 1.57
C PHE A 85 18.76 3.36 2.51
N SER A 86 18.20 3.73 3.66
CA SER A 86 17.39 2.79 4.43
C SER A 86 16.17 2.34 3.62
N ALA A 87 15.59 1.18 3.96
CA ALA A 87 14.38 0.68 3.27
C ALA A 87 13.24 1.72 3.29
N GLU A 88 13.07 2.45 4.39
CA GLU A 88 12.08 3.51 4.49
C GLU A 88 12.38 4.69 3.55
N GLN A 89 13.62 5.18 3.52
CA GLN A 89 13.99 6.28 2.62
C GLN A 89 13.87 5.86 1.15
N PHE A 90 14.19 4.60 0.84
CA PHE A 90 14.01 4.02 -0.49
C PHE A 90 12.53 4.09 -0.90
N VAL A 91 11.61 3.58 -0.07
CA VAL A 91 10.17 3.62 -0.37
C VAL A 91 9.68 5.07 -0.44
N GLN A 92 10.10 5.93 0.48
CA GLN A 92 9.69 7.33 0.47
C GLN A 92 10.05 8.00 -0.86
N LYS A 93 11.30 7.86 -1.31
CA LYS A 93 11.79 8.53 -2.51
C LYS A 93 11.27 7.91 -3.82
N LEU A 94 11.33 6.58 -3.94
CA LEU A 94 11.05 5.90 -5.21
C LEU A 94 9.60 5.44 -5.38
N PHE A 95 8.82 5.44 -4.29
CA PHE A 95 7.43 5.03 -4.33
C PHE A 95 6.47 6.17 -3.96
N ILE A 96 6.66 6.83 -2.81
CA ILE A 96 5.74 7.89 -2.36
C ILE A 96 5.91 9.19 -3.17
N GLU A 97 7.15 9.65 -3.32
CA GLU A 97 7.49 10.93 -3.98
C GLU A 97 7.67 10.84 -5.49
N ASN A 98 7.64 9.61 -6.03
CA ASN A 98 7.85 9.36 -7.44
C ASN A 98 6.65 9.84 -8.27
N VAL A 99 6.88 10.81 -9.14
CA VAL A 99 5.87 11.43 -10.02
C VAL A 99 5.20 10.46 -10.99
N GLN A 100 5.81 9.30 -11.25
CA GLN A 100 5.22 8.27 -12.10
C GLN A 100 4.03 7.58 -11.42
N TYR A 101 3.96 7.62 -10.08
CA TYR A 101 2.91 6.99 -9.31
C TYR A 101 2.04 8.04 -8.63
N PRO A 102 0.70 7.93 -8.69
CA PRO A 102 -0.20 8.89 -8.05
C PRO A 102 -0.28 8.72 -6.52
N ILE A 103 0.73 8.14 -5.85
CA ILE A 103 0.64 7.76 -4.43
C ILE A 103 0.36 8.98 -3.55
N LYS A 104 1.18 10.02 -3.65
CA LYS A 104 1.02 11.24 -2.85
C LYS A 104 -0.32 11.92 -3.11
N GLU A 105 -0.72 12.07 -4.37
CA GLU A 105 -2.03 12.60 -4.76
C GLU A 105 -3.16 11.79 -4.12
N ARG A 106 -3.08 10.45 -4.22
CA ARG A 106 -4.09 9.53 -3.67
C ARG A 106 -4.15 9.57 -2.15
N LEU A 107 -3.02 9.69 -1.45
CA LEU A 107 -3.01 9.88 0.01
C LEU A 107 -3.83 11.10 0.42
N HIS A 108 -3.62 12.24 -0.26
CA HIS A 108 -4.39 13.46 0.02
C HIS A 108 -5.87 13.33 -0.36
N GLN A 109 -6.20 12.71 -1.51
CA GLN A 109 -7.58 12.54 -1.96
C GLN A 109 -8.38 11.55 -1.12
N GLN A 110 -7.77 10.43 -0.74
CA GLN A 110 -8.40 9.40 0.08
C GLN A 110 -8.54 9.86 1.53
N GLY A 111 -7.59 10.66 2.00
CA GLY A 111 -7.60 11.23 3.35
C GLY A 111 -7.61 10.16 4.44
N PHE A 112 -7.95 10.58 5.65
CA PHE A 112 -8.08 9.71 6.81
C PHE A 112 -9.36 10.05 7.57
N PHE A 113 -9.81 9.10 8.40
CA PHE A 113 -10.93 9.32 9.29
C PHE A 113 -10.52 10.26 10.44
N THR A 114 -11.38 11.23 10.74
CA THR A 114 -11.17 12.17 11.85
C THR A 114 -12.45 12.32 12.64
N TRP A 115 -12.33 12.19 13.96
CA TRP A 115 -13.37 12.49 14.93
C TRP A 115 -12.83 13.52 15.92
N MET A 116 -13.48 14.67 16.04
CA MET A 116 -13.08 15.74 16.95
C MET A 116 -14.33 16.41 17.52
N ASN A 117 -14.25 16.87 18.77
CA ASN A 117 -15.33 17.61 19.43
C ASN A 117 -16.70 16.89 19.36
N GLY A 118 -16.69 15.57 19.59
CA GLY A 118 -17.93 14.77 19.59
C GLY A 118 -18.58 14.56 18.23
N SER A 119 -17.93 14.94 17.13
CA SER A 119 -18.48 14.80 15.77
C SER A 119 -17.46 14.30 14.75
N LYS A 120 -17.98 13.71 13.68
CA LYS A 120 -17.20 13.24 12.53
C LYS A 120 -16.80 14.42 11.65
N TYR A 121 -15.51 14.69 11.55
CA TYR A 121 -14.97 15.74 10.68
C TYR A 121 -14.67 15.24 9.27
N SER A 122 -14.09 14.04 9.14
CA SER A 122 -13.74 13.47 7.84
C SER A 122 -13.89 11.95 7.83
N THR A 123 -14.20 11.41 6.65
CA THR A 123 -14.19 9.97 6.36
C THR A 123 -13.10 9.66 5.37
N GLN A 124 -12.38 8.56 5.58
CA GLN A 124 -11.49 8.00 4.57
C GLN A 124 -12.31 7.55 3.35
N LYS A 125 -11.85 7.90 2.15
CA LYS A 125 -12.58 7.69 0.88
C LYS A 125 -12.00 6.56 0.02
N GLY A 126 -10.97 5.88 0.53
CA GLY A 126 -10.27 4.84 -0.21
C GLY A 126 -9.17 4.15 0.59
N VAL A 127 -8.68 3.04 0.06
CA VAL A 127 -7.57 2.27 0.66
C VAL A 127 -6.50 1.90 -0.37
N PHE A 128 -5.31 1.59 0.14
CA PHE A 128 -4.22 0.98 -0.62
C PHE A 128 -4.25 -0.52 -0.40
N ARG A 129 -4.45 -1.30 -1.46
CA ARG A 129 -4.41 -2.77 -1.41
C ARG A 129 -3.08 -3.23 -1.96
N MET A 130 -2.22 -3.79 -1.11
CA MET A 130 -0.91 -4.28 -1.52
C MET A 130 -0.91 -5.79 -1.65
N ASN A 131 -0.14 -6.30 -2.60
CA ASN A 131 0.18 -7.71 -2.69
C ASN A 131 1.65 -7.89 -3.04
N CYS A 132 2.21 -8.99 -2.57
CA CYS A 132 3.57 -9.43 -2.84
C CYS A 132 3.57 -10.96 -2.78
N ILE A 133 4.48 -11.59 -3.52
CA ILE A 133 4.71 -13.03 -3.38
C ILE A 133 5.86 -13.20 -2.37
N ASP A 134 5.62 -14.09 -1.41
CA ASP A 134 6.59 -14.63 -0.44
C ASP A 134 7.43 -13.61 0.34
N CYS A 135 6.93 -12.38 0.53
CA CYS A 135 7.67 -11.36 1.26
C CYS A 135 6.78 -10.42 2.08
N LEU A 136 6.64 -10.75 3.36
CA LEU A 136 6.03 -9.88 4.35
C LEU A 136 6.81 -8.56 4.50
N ASP A 137 8.14 -8.61 4.50
CA ASP A 137 9.01 -7.43 4.70
C ASP A 137 8.73 -6.31 3.69
N ARG A 138 8.63 -6.65 2.39
CA ARG A 138 8.36 -5.67 1.32
C ARG A 138 7.03 -4.95 1.55
N THR A 139 5.98 -5.70 1.89
CA THR A 139 4.67 -5.10 2.19
C THR A 139 4.68 -4.28 3.46
N ASN A 140 5.33 -4.75 4.54
CA ASN A 140 5.43 -4.05 5.81
C ASN A 140 6.17 -2.72 5.68
N ASN A 141 7.26 -2.68 4.90
CA ASN A 141 8.01 -1.45 4.62
C ASN A 141 7.18 -0.42 3.84
N VAL A 142 6.44 -0.86 2.81
CA VAL A 142 5.59 0.05 2.03
C VAL A 142 4.41 0.57 2.86
N GLN A 143 3.82 -0.29 3.69
CA GLN A 143 2.75 0.12 4.60
C GLN A 143 3.24 1.10 5.68
N LEU A 144 4.42 0.88 6.25
CA LEU A 144 5.05 1.82 7.18
C LEU A 144 5.26 3.19 6.52
N ALA A 145 5.82 3.25 5.30
CA ALA A 145 6.03 4.52 4.61
C ALA A 145 4.72 5.28 4.36
N ILE A 146 3.66 4.57 3.93
CA ILE A 146 2.32 5.17 3.81
C ILE A 146 1.82 5.67 5.18
N GLY A 147 1.95 4.85 6.22
CA GLY A 147 1.56 5.20 7.59
C GLY A 147 2.29 6.43 8.12
N SER A 148 3.59 6.57 7.87
CA SER A 148 4.40 7.74 8.24
C SER A 148 3.89 9.02 7.58
N ASN A 149 3.49 8.96 6.31
CA ASN A 149 2.91 10.10 5.59
C ASN A 149 1.53 10.47 6.13
N VAL A 150 0.65 9.47 6.38
CA VAL A 150 -0.68 9.71 6.96
C VAL A 150 -0.56 10.30 8.37
N LEU A 151 0.36 9.78 9.19
CA LEU A 151 0.62 10.31 10.53
C LEU A 151 1.10 11.77 10.47
N SER A 152 1.96 12.11 9.51
CA SER A 152 2.40 13.49 9.31
C SER A 152 1.21 14.41 8.96
N MET A 153 0.29 13.95 8.10
CA MET A 153 -0.94 14.69 7.78
C MET A 153 -1.86 14.83 9.00
N GLN A 154 -1.97 13.81 9.85
CA GLN A 154 -2.76 13.85 11.08
C GLN A 154 -2.19 14.85 12.09
N LEU A 155 -0.88 14.85 12.30
CA LEU A 155 -0.21 15.81 13.20
C LEU A 155 -0.40 17.26 12.71
N GLN A 156 -0.30 17.48 11.40
CA GLN A 156 -0.58 18.77 10.79
C GLN A 156 -2.04 19.20 11.02
N ALA A 157 -3.01 18.30 10.85
CA ALA A 157 -4.43 18.58 11.08
C ALA A 157 -4.72 18.93 12.54
N LEU A 158 -4.03 18.31 13.49
CA LEU A 158 -4.12 18.62 14.92
C LEU A 158 -3.41 19.93 15.31
N ARG A 159 -2.70 20.58 14.38
CA ARG A 159 -1.88 21.79 14.62
C ARG A 159 -0.90 21.63 15.78
N LYS A 160 -0.43 20.39 16.02
CA LYS A 160 0.51 20.09 17.08
C LYS A 160 1.93 20.28 16.55
N GLN A 161 2.69 21.19 17.18
CA GLN A 161 4.14 21.21 17.02
C GLN A 161 4.72 20.10 17.88
N CYS A 162 4.85 18.92 17.30
CA CYS A 162 5.53 17.80 17.93
C CYS A 162 6.91 17.63 17.30
N ASN A 163 7.87 17.14 18.10
CA ASN A 163 9.11 16.61 17.53
C ASN A 163 8.76 15.34 16.72
N SER A 164 8.66 15.49 15.41
CA SER A 164 8.23 14.43 14.49
C SER A 164 9.16 13.21 14.53
N TYR A 165 10.42 13.40 14.92
CA TYR A 165 11.40 12.32 15.02
C TYR A 165 10.96 11.24 16.01
N TYR A 166 10.65 11.62 17.26
CA TYR A 166 10.28 10.64 18.30
C TYR A 166 8.98 9.90 17.98
N ILE A 167 8.01 10.59 17.37
CA ILE A 167 6.74 9.96 17.01
C ILE A 167 6.94 8.96 15.86
N LEU A 168 7.72 9.34 14.83
CA LEU A 168 8.05 8.44 13.73
C LEU A 168 8.88 7.25 14.21
N ASP A 169 9.79 7.44 15.16
CA ASP A 169 10.56 6.34 15.75
C ASP A 169 9.67 5.38 16.54
N GLY A 170 8.73 5.90 17.33
CA GLY A 170 7.70 5.10 17.98
C GLY A 170 6.84 4.32 16.99
N LEU A 171 6.44 4.96 15.88
CA LEU A 171 5.72 4.30 14.78
C LEU A 171 6.55 3.14 14.20
N ARG A 172 7.84 3.35 13.91
CA ARG A 172 8.74 2.28 13.44
C ARG A 172 8.76 1.11 14.41
N GLY A 173 8.90 1.38 15.71
CA GLY A 173 8.89 0.34 16.74
C GLY A 173 7.60 -0.50 16.75
N ILE A 174 6.44 0.13 16.52
CA ILE A 174 5.16 -0.57 16.37
C ILE A 174 5.16 -1.44 15.11
N TRP A 175 5.66 -0.93 13.98
CA TRP A 175 5.69 -1.65 12.71
C TRP A 175 6.69 -2.80 12.68
N VAL A 176 7.79 -2.73 13.44
CA VAL A 176 8.68 -3.88 13.70
C VAL A 176 7.88 -5.00 14.39
N LYS A 177 7.18 -4.68 15.48
CA LYS A 177 6.37 -5.66 16.22
C LYS A 177 5.26 -6.23 15.35
N ASN A 178 4.59 -5.40 14.56
CA ASN A 178 3.57 -5.83 13.61
C ASN A 178 4.13 -6.87 12.62
N GLY A 179 5.27 -6.58 12.00
CA GLY A 179 5.96 -7.52 11.11
C GLY A 179 6.28 -8.85 11.80
N ASP A 180 6.85 -8.80 13.00
CA ASP A 180 7.18 -10.00 13.79
C ASP A 180 5.94 -10.84 14.13
N HIS A 181 4.82 -10.19 14.47
CA HIS A 181 3.56 -10.88 14.78
C HIS A 181 2.92 -11.51 13.54
N ILE A 182 2.90 -10.82 12.40
CA ILE A 182 2.34 -11.37 11.16
C ILE A 182 3.22 -12.51 10.63
N SER A 183 4.54 -12.41 10.79
CA SER A 183 5.49 -13.47 10.43
C SER A 183 5.17 -14.78 11.17
N ARG A 184 4.85 -14.72 12.48
CA ARG A 184 4.46 -15.90 13.27
C ARG A 184 3.28 -16.64 12.69
N ILE A 185 2.30 -15.92 12.15
CA ILE A 185 1.09 -16.51 11.57
C ILE A 185 1.42 -17.24 10.27
N TYR A 186 2.34 -16.71 9.46
CA TYR A 186 2.67 -17.25 8.14
C TYR A 186 3.66 -18.42 8.18
N THR A 187 4.67 -18.37 9.05
CA THR A 187 5.77 -19.34 9.03
C THR A 187 5.87 -20.15 10.33
N GLY A 188 4.94 -19.98 11.29
CA GLY A 188 4.92 -20.70 12.56
C GLY A 188 6.00 -20.28 13.56
N THR A 189 6.87 -19.35 13.16
CA THR A 189 7.94 -18.81 13.99
C THR A 189 7.95 -17.30 13.88
N GLY A 190 8.46 -16.58 14.89
CA GLY A 190 8.82 -15.15 14.69
C GLY A 190 9.78 -15.03 13.51
N ALA A 191 10.07 -13.81 13.06
CA ALA A 191 11.13 -13.59 12.08
C ALA A 191 12.47 -14.08 12.69
N LEU A 192 12.75 -15.38 12.58
CA LEU A 192 13.77 -16.07 13.34
C LEU A 192 15.10 -15.75 12.68
N GLY A 193 15.96 -15.05 13.41
CA GLY A 193 17.33 -14.73 13.02
C GLY A 193 17.48 -13.47 12.15
N GLN A 194 16.44 -13.04 11.45
CA GLN A 194 16.36 -11.70 10.84
C GLN A 194 15.25 -10.95 11.55
N LYS A 195 15.59 -10.12 12.56
CA LYS A 195 14.64 -9.11 13.07
C LYS A 195 13.97 -8.46 11.85
N SER A 196 12.64 -8.26 11.87
CA SER A 196 11.90 -7.56 10.79
C SER A 196 12.80 -6.46 10.22
N LYS A 197 13.08 -6.40 8.91
CA LYS A 197 14.11 -5.50 8.35
C LYS A 197 13.86 -4.00 8.55
N VAL A 198 12.73 -3.64 9.18
CA VAL A 198 12.46 -2.33 9.79
C VAL A 198 13.40 -2.05 10.99
N SER A 199 13.87 -3.09 11.69
CA SER A 199 14.85 -3.03 12.78
C SER A 199 16.25 -2.83 12.18
N MET A 200 16.66 -1.58 12.05
CA MET A 200 18.07 -1.24 11.82
C MET A 200 18.90 -1.56 13.07
N SER A 201 19.76 -2.59 12.99
CA SER A 201 20.97 -2.69 13.83
C SER A 201 21.99 -3.69 13.28
N ARG A 202 22.22 -3.74 11.96
CA ARG A 202 23.40 -4.42 11.36
C ARG A 202 23.62 -4.07 9.88
N TRP A 203 24.15 -2.88 9.60
CA TRP A 203 24.81 -2.55 8.32
C TRP A 203 25.96 -1.55 8.52
N HIS A 204 26.72 -1.73 9.60
CA HIS A 204 28.08 -1.21 9.72
C HIS A 204 29.01 -2.39 9.92
N GLN A 205 29.45 -2.94 8.78
CA GLN A 205 30.77 -3.51 8.53
C GLN A 205 30.89 -3.73 7.02
#